data_AF-A0A0B4XMT3-F1
#
_entry.id   AF-A0A0B4XMT3-F1
#
_cell.length_a   1.000
_cell.length_b   1.000
_cell.length_c   1.000
_cell.angle_alpha   90.00
_cell.angle_beta   90.00
_cell.angle_gamma   90.00
#
_symmetry.space_group_name_H-M   'P 1'
#
loop_
_entity.id
_entity.type
_entity.pdbx_description
1 polymer ?
#
loop_
_entity_poly.entity_id
_entity_poly.type
_entity_poly.pdbx_seq_one_letter_code
_entity_poly.pdbx_strand_id
1 'polypeptide(L)'
;MKHSLRTMLWIVLLGPTQLALSQTVAVTYIHTDHLGSPVMGRTQAGATSFEARYEPFGARQRCRGAQAVLVIRAIMKTRRLV
;
A
#
# COMPACT_ATOMS: atom_id res chain seq x y z
N MET A 1 7.32 9.07 50.60
CA MET A 1 6.15 8.79 49.72
C MET A 1 6.05 9.71 48.48
N LYS A 2 6.66 10.91 48.45
CA LYS A 2 6.51 11.88 47.33
C LYS A 2 7.22 11.46 46.02
N HIS A 3 8.30 10.67 46.11
CA HIS A 3 9.05 10.20 44.94
C HIS A 3 8.30 9.16 44.10
N SER A 4 7.44 8.34 44.73
CA SER A 4 6.68 7.27 44.06
C SER A 4 5.55 7.82 43.18
N LEU A 5 4.94 8.95 43.56
CA LEU A 5 3.94 9.64 42.74
C LEU A 5 4.57 10.27 41.50
N ARG A 6 5.79 10.83 41.62
CA ARG A 6 6.50 11.45 40.50
C ARG A 6 6.93 10.42 39.46
N THR A 7 7.36 9.23 39.89
CA THR A 7 7.74 8.15 38.96
C THR A 7 6.53 7.57 38.24
N MET A 8 5.38 7.43 38.93
CA MET A 8 4.12 7.02 38.29
C MET A 8 3.68 8.01 37.20
N LEU A 9 3.83 9.32 37.46
CA LEU A 9 3.51 10.36 36.48
C LEU A 9 4.38 10.26 35.21
N TRP A 10 5.68 9.98 35.35
CA TRP A 10 6.56 9.77 34.19
C TRP A 10 6.19 8.55 33.35
N ILE A 11 5.76 7.45 33.98
CA ILE A 11 5.33 6.24 33.27
C ILE A 11 4.03 6.49 32.49
N VAL A 12 3.10 7.26 33.07
CA VAL A 12 1.85 7.65 32.40
C VAL A 12 2.11 8.62 31.23
N LEU A 13 3.06 9.54 31.36
CA LEU A 13 3.41 10.49 30.29
C LEU A 13 4.26 9.87 29.16
N LEU A 14 5.10 8.86 29.45
CA LEU A 14 5.96 8.21 28.45
C LEU A 14 5.32 6.96 27.82
N GLY A 15 4.28 6.38 28.44
CA GLY A 15 3.62 5.16 27.96
C GLY A 15 2.87 5.24 26.62
N PRO A 16 2.16 6.34 26.26
CA PRO A 16 1.27 6.31 25.09
C PRO A 16 1.95 6.55 23.74
N THR A 17 3.25 6.89 23.68
CA THR A 17 3.91 7.24 22.41
C THR A 17 4.22 6.05 21.50
N GLN A 18 4.00 4.80 21.96
CA GLN A 18 4.36 3.59 21.20
C GLN A 18 3.22 3.02 20.33
N LEU A 19 2.03 3.63 20.31
CA LEU A 19 0.84 3.03 19.71
C LEU A 19 0.61 3.34 18.21
N ALA A 20 1.44 4.15 17.55
CA ALA A 20 1.05 4.75 16.25
C ALA A 20 1.89 4.36 15.01
N LEU A 21 2.55 3.21 15.00
CA LEU A 21 3.25 2.70 13.80
C LEU A 21 2.54 1.47 13.22
N SER A 22 1.25 1.62 12.89
CA SER A 22 0.56 0.59 12.11
C SER A 22 0.88 0.78 10.63
N GLN A 23 1.63 -0.15 10.05
CA GLN A 23 1.88 -0.17 8.61
C GLN A 23 0.56 -0.40 7.87
N THR A 24 0.11 0.62 7.14
CA THR A 24 -1.08 0.48 6.29
C THR A 24 -0.71 -0.37 5.08
N VAL A 25 -1.25 -1.58 5.01
CA VAL A 25 -1.08 -2.47 3.86
C VAL A 25 -2.17 -2.16 2.83
N ALA A 26 -1.77 -1.70 1.65
CA ALA A 26 -2.69 -1.48 0.53
C ALA A 26 -2.66 -2.68 -0.43
N VAL A 27 -3.84 -3.27 -0.68
CA VAL A 27 -4.02 -4.33 -1.69
C VAL A 27 -4.55 -3.70 -2.98
N THR A 28 -3.87 -3.99 -4.10
CA THR A 28 -4.33 -3.62 -5.45
C THR A 28 -4.53 -4.88 -6.27
N TYR A 29 -5.75 -5.06 -6.79
CA TYR A 29 -6.08 -6.11 -7.75
C TYR A 29 -5.71 -5.63 -9.15
N ILE A 30 -4.91 -6.43 -9.85
CA ILE A 30 -4.42 -6.12 -11.20
C ILE A 30 -5.28 -6.85 -12.23
N HIS A 31 -5.85 -6.09 -13.16
CA HIS A 31 -6.55 -6.60 -14.33
C HIS A 31 -5.63 -6.49 -15.54
N THR A 32 -5.42 -7.61 -16.22
CA THR A 32 -4.59 -7.70 -17.42
C THR A 32 -5.43 -7.90 -18.67
N ASP A 33 -4.90 -7.48 -19.81
CA ASP A 33 -5.44 -7.90 -21.11
C ASP A 33 -5.09 -9.37 -21.44
N HIS A 34 -5.46 -9.81 -22.65
CA HIS A 34 -5.21 -11.17 -23.15
C HIS A 34 -3.72 -11.48 -23.38
N LEU A 35 -2.85 -10.46 -23.39
CA LEU A 35 -1.39 -10.60 -23.53
C LEU A 35 -0.68 -10.52 -22.16
N GLY A 36 -1.41 -10.28 -21.08
CA GLY A 36 -0.86 -10.12 -19.73
C GLY A 36 -0.42 -8.69 -19.39
N SER A 37 -0.72 -7.70 -20.24
CA SER A 37 -0.39 -6.30 -19.98
C SER A 37 -1.33 -5.73 -18.91
N PRO A 38 -0.83 -5.09 -17.84
CA PRO A 38 -1.67 -4.56 -16.76
C PRO A 38 -2.39 -3.27 -17.19
N VAL A 39 -3.69 -3.39 -17.49
CA VAL A 39 -4.52 -2.29 -18.03
C VAL A 39 -5.29 -1.54 -16.95
N MET A 40 -5.56 -2.14 -15.79
CA MET A 40 -6.30 -1.48 -14.72
C MET A 40 -5.91 -2.02 -13.35
N GLY A 41 -5.85 -1.12 -12.36
CA GLY A 41 -5.71 -1.46 -10.95
C GLY A 41 -6.97 -1.08 -10.18
N ARG A 42 -7.41 -1.96 -9.28
CA ARG A 42 -8.54 -1.70 -8.37
C ARG A 42 -8.09 -1.83 -6.92
N THR A 43 -8.53 -0.90 -6.08
CA THR A 43 -8.35 -1.02 -4.62
C THR A 43 -9.24 -2.12 -4.08
N GLN A 44 -9.03 -2.50 -2.82
CA GLN A 44 -9.90 -3.47 -2.14
C GLN A 44 -11.37 -3.03 -2.05
N ALA A 45 -11.63 -1.73 -2.05
CA ALA A 45 -12.99 -1.17 -2.07
C ALA A 45 -13.59 -1.09 -3.50
N GLY A 46 -12.88 -1.56 -4.53
CA GLY A 46 -13.33 -1.51 -5.93
C GLY A 46 -13.09 -0.17 -6.63
N ALA A 47 -12.46 0.81 -5.98
CA ALA A 47 -12.10 2.08 -6.61
C ALA A 47 -10.95 1.88 -7.61
N THR A 48 -10.98 2.59 -8.75
CA THR A 48 -9.88 2.57 -9.71
C THR A 48 -8.64 3.23 -9.11
N SER A 49 -7.54 2.48 -9.00
CA SER A 49 -6.24 3.04 -8.59
C SER A 49 -5.46 3.58 -9.79
N PHE A 50 -5.48 2.87 -10.92
CA PHE A 50 -4.92 3.33 -12.19
C PHE A 50 -5.64 2.72 -13.38
N GLU A 51 -5.48 3.34 -14.54
CA GLU A 51 -5.85 2.79 -15.84
C GLU A 51 -4.72 3.06 -16.84
N ALA A 52 -4.40 2.08 -17.68
CA ALA A 52 -3.35 2.15 -18.68
C ALA A 52 -3.88 1.62 -20.02
N ARG A 53 -3.50 2.31 -21.09
CA ARG A 53 -3.75 1.87 -22.47
C ARG A 53 -2.43 1.64 -23.16
N TYR A 54 -2.34 0.52 -23.85
CA TYR A 54 -1.15 0.11 -24.58
C TYR A 54 -1.44 0.13 -26.07
N GLU A 55 -0.52 0.71 -26.80
CA GLU A 55 -0.41 0.55 -28.25
C GLU A 55 0.14 -0.84 -28.59
N PRO A 56 0.03 -1.24 -29.86
CA PRO A 56 0.82 -2.35 -30.38
C PRO A 56 2.29 -2.23 -29.96
N PHE A 57 2.91 -3.37 -29.65
CA PHE A 57 4.29 -3.47 -29.16
C PHE A 57 4.55 -2.83 -27.78
N GLY A 58 3.51 -2.48 -27.02
CA GLY A 58 3.62 -2.20 -25.58
C GLY A 58 3.91 -0.74 -25.23
N ALA A 59 3.87 0.19 -26.18
CA ALA A 59 3.98 1.62 -25.87
C ALA A 59 2.75 2.09 -25.05
N ARG A 60 2.98 2.74 -23.91
CA ARG A 60 1.90 3.23 -23.05
C ARG A 60 1.40 4.60 -23.49
N GLN A 61 0.10 4.72 -23.70
CA GLN A 61 -0.56 6.02 -23.82
C GLN A 61 -0.61 6.72 -22.45
N ARG A 62 -0.50 8.06 -22.44
CA ARG A 62 -0.72 8.83 -21.21
C ARG A 62 -2.21 8.83 -20.87
N CYS A 63 -2.61 7.99 -19.92
CA CYS A 63 -3.96 8.03 -19.37
C CYS A 63 -4.08 9.18 -18.36
N ARG A 64 -5.11 10.01 -18.54
CA ARG A 64 -5.41 11.15 -17.66
C ARG A 64 -6.40 10.68 -16.59
N GLY A 65 -5.91 10.18 -15.47
CA GLY A 65 -6.79 9.74 -14.37
C GLY A 65 -6.06 8.96 -13.29
N ALA A 66 -6.31 9.39 -12.04
CA ALA A 66 -5.79 8.89 -10.77
C ALA A 66 -4.27 9.03 -10.58
N GLN A 67 -3.90 9.92 -9.65
CA GLN A 67 -2.56 10.00 -9.07
C GLN A 67 -2.26 8.72 -8.28
N ALA A 68 -1.84 7.66 -8.96
CA ALA A 68 -1.18 6.55 -8.29
C ALA A 68 0.32 6.75 -8.41
N VAL A 69 0.95 7.18 -7.32
CA VAL A 69 2.38 7.01 -7.09
C VAL A 69 2.62 5.49 -7.00
N LEU A 70 2.74 4.85 -8.16
CA LEU A 70 3.01 3.42 -8.26
C LEU A 70 4.52 3.21 -8.11
N VAL A 71 5.01 3.17 -6.88
CA VAL A 71 6.31 2.55 -6.58
C VAL A 71 6.09 1.05 -6.66
N ILE A 72 6.30 0.43 -7.82
CA ILE A 72 6.33 -1.03 -7.95
C ILE A 72 7.57 -1.55 -7.22
N ARG A 73 7.50 -1.69 -5.90
CA ARG A 73 8.32 -2.67 -5.19
C ARG A 73 7.58 -3.99 -5.29
N ALA A 74 7.83 -4.73 -6.37
CA ALA A 74 7.36 -6.10 -6.50
C ALA A 74 8.06 -6.95 -5.42
N ILE A 75 7.44 -7.09 -4.25
CA ILE A 75 7.77 -8.17 -3.32
C ILE A 75 7.09 -9.41 -3.88
N MET A 76 7.81 -10.10 -4.77
CA MET A 76 7.40 -11.39 -5.30
C MET A 76 7.47 -12.40 -4.14
N LYS A 77 6.37 -12.55 -3.40
CA LYS A 77 6.27 -13.57 -2.34
C LYS A 77 6.04 -14.91 -3.01
N THR A 78 7.14 -15.62 -3.32
CA THR A 78 7.12 -17.00 -3.81
C THR A 78 6.48 -17.88 -2.75
N ARG A 79 5.17 -18.17 -2.90
CA ARG A 79 4.56 -19.28 -2.17
C ARG A 79 5.05 -20.57 -2.84
N ARG A 80 6.08 -21.18 -2.26
CA ARG A 80 6.40 -22.58 -2.52
C ARG A 80 5.25 -23.41 -1.93
N LEU A 81 4.36 -23.87 -2.80
CA LEU A 81 3.42 -24.93 -2.47
C LEU A 81 4.14 -26.25 -2.72
N VAL A 82 4.20 -27.04 -1.64
CA VAL A 82 4.70 -28.42 -1.50
C VAL A 82 6.22 -28.57 -1.53
#